data_AF-A0A6A4AGK6-F1
#
_entry.id   AF-A0A6A4AGK6-F1
#
_cell.length_a   1.000
_cell.length_b   1.000
_cell.length_c   1.000
_cell.angle_alpha   90.00
_cell.angle_beta   90.00
_cell.angle_gamma   90.00
#
_symmetry.space_group_name_H-M   'P 1'
#
loop_
_entity.id
_entity.type
_entity.pdbx_description
1 polymer ?
#
loop_
_entity_poly.entity_id
_entity_poly.type
_entity_poly.pdbx_seq_one_letter_code
_entity_poly.pdbx_strand_id
1 'polypeptide(L)'
;MRKLLARHCPEIRIHSSRSNVCDVCTIYQSRIRGGATADETEEMGLHTAPAREMRKEYKKDKAQVTDPDPEADVAVIVLDFSQNLTVPSVSSTPSQWYFCSLVAVNVFGIFYENKRIQTNYVYDETVSGKGSHQINSMLHHFIRTVLLPSGKTKLVVYADNCAGQNKNNLVIKFLLAQVHMGVLNRVDYKFFVKGHTNNSCDRGFGHIRMFVSRQDCWTLGQVVSAVRNSATSNRTVHISRDDGFFKGYKTPVKELYKNLTGVQQYQWFGMDASKPGMVECRKSPSADADEQDLRRKVDGILTANTKVARMFEHFLEPLPVHGVNTERKYTMHYVVRPYVPEEFRGDEIYTALSKEQDDSAKAAMQSRRQHRAAMALPAKENLDQRGCGVQKRKMKIPWLRRSPGDAE
;
A
#
# COMPACT_ATOMS: atom_id res chain seq x y z
N MET A 1 -12.42 -26.07 4.78
CA MET A 1 -11.93 -26.37 3.42
C MET A 1 -10.56 -27.06 3.40
N ARG A 2 -9.44 -26.45 3.84
CA ARG A 2 -8.11 -27.13 3.85
C ARG A 2 -8.07 -28.47 4.58
N LYS A 3 -8.66 -28.57 5.79
CA LYS A 3 -8.74 -29.83 6.55
C LYS A 3 -9.61 -30.90 5.88
N LEU A 4 -10.64 -30.48 5.15
CA LEU A 4 -11.53 -31.38 4.39
C LEU A 4 -10.85 -31.87 3.11
N LEU A 5 -10.21 -30.97 2.36
CA LEU A 5 -9.48 -31.32 1.13
C LEU A 5 -8.25 -32.18 1.41
N ALA A 6 -7.52 -31.95 2.50
CA ALA A 6 -6.42 -32.83 2.90
C ALA A 6 -6.88 -34.26 3.24
N ARG A 7 -8.14 -34.44 3.64
CA ARG A 7 -8.72 -35.73 4.04
C ARG A 7 -9.30 -36.51 2.85
N HIS A 8 -9.80 -35.81 1.83
CA HIS A 8 -10.50 -36.42 0.69
C HIS A 8 -9.76 -36.29 -0.65
N CYS A 9 -8.79 -35.37 -0.77
CA CYS A 9 -8.02 -35.12 -1.98
C CYS A 9 -6.54 -34.87 -1.61
N PRO A 10 -5.80 -35.90 -1.16
CA PRO A 10 -4.44 -35.76 -0.64
C PRO A 10 -3.43 -35.25 -1.68
N GLU A 11 -3.73 -35.38 -2.97
CA GLU A 11 -2.90 -34.88 -4.07
C GLU A 11 -3.05 -33.35 -4.31
N ILE A 12 -4.14 -32.74 -3.81
CA ILE A 12 -4.37 -31.29 -3.98
C ILE A 12 -3.58 -30.53 -2.91
N ARG A 13 -2.38 -30.07 -3.28
CA ARG A 13 -1.59 -29.15 -2.45
C ARG A 13 -2.09 -27.72 -2.61
N ILE A 14 -2.83 -27.23 -1.62
CA ILE A 14 -3.13 -25.79 -1.53
C ILE A 14 -1.88 -25.08 -1.00
N HIS A 15 -1.13 -24.46 -1.90
CA HIS A 15 -0.04 -23.56 -1.49
C HIS A 15 -0.58 -22.46 -0.57
N SER A 16 0.16 -22.14 0.50
CA SER A 16 -0.09 -20.93 1.27
C SER A 16 0.07 -19.71 0.36
N SER A 17 -0.83 -18.73 0.49
CA SER A 17 -0.61 -17.42 -0.10
C SER A 17 0.75 -16.90 0.38
N ARG A 18 1.68 -16.65 -0.55
CA ARG A 18 2.96 -16.01 -0.22
C ARG A 18 2.65 -14.53 0.05
N SER A 19 2.40 -14.18 1.30
CA SER A 19 2.38 -12.79 1.77
C SER A 19 3.81 -12.32 2.06
N ASN A 20 4.01 -11.00 2.21
CA ASN A 20 5.26 -10.48 2.78
C ASN A 20 5.47 -11.12 4.15
N VAL A 21 6.45 -12.02 4.23
CA VAL A 21 6.73 -12.79 5.44
C VAL A 21 7.57 -11.93 6.38
N CYS A 22 7.25 -11.91 7.66
CA CYS A 22 8.09 -11.27 8.65
C CYS A 22 9.49 -11.93 8.66
N ASP A 23 10.54 -11.12 8.51
CA ASP A 23 11.94 -11.59 8.54
C ASP A 23 12.25 -12.34 9.83
N VAL A 24 11.79 -11.79 10.97
CA VAL A 24 11.96 -12.37 12.29
C VAL A 24 11.27 -13.74 12.39
N CYS A 25 10.03 -13.86 11.91
CA CYS A 25 9.37 -15.17 11.84
C CYS A 25 10.09 -16.16 10.94
N THR A 26 10.66 -15.70 9.82
CA THR A 26 11.41 -16.56 8.91
C THR A 26 12.67 -17.09 9.58
N ILE A 27 13.37 -16.23 10.33
CA ILE A 27 14.54 -16.59 11.14
C ILE A 27 14.15 -17.63 12.20
N TYR A 28 13.12 -17.37 13.01
CA TYR A 28 12.70 -18.30 14.06
C TYR A 28 12.19 -19.62 13.49
N GLN A 29 11.40 -19.61 12.40
CA GLN A 29 10.96 -20.84 11.74
C GLN A 29 12.13 -21.68 11.23
N SER A 30 13.21 -21.05 10.77
CA SER A 30 14.41 -21.76 10.32
C SER A 30 15.17 -22.40 11.49
N ARG A 31 15.24 -21.71 12.64
CA ARG A 31 15.87 -22.24 13.87
C ARG A 31 15.06 -23.39 14.48
N ILE A 32 13.75 -23.17 14.65
CA ILE A 32 12.79 -24.13 15.21
C ILE A 32 12.73 -25.44 14.40
N ARG A 33 12.89 -25.38 13.07
CA ARG A 33 12.95 -26.59 12.22
C ARG A 33 14.12 -27.52 12.56
N GLY A 34 15.17 -27.02 13.19
CA GLY A 34 16.30 -27.82 13.69
C GLY A 34 16.10 -28.41 15.09
N GLY A 35 14.96 -28.13 15.74
CA GLY A 35 14.67 -28.45 17.13
C GLY A 35 14.49 -27.18 17.96
N ALA A 36 13.28 -26.92 18.46
CA ALA A 36 12.96 -25.71 19.22
C ALA A 36 13.33 -25.83 20.69
N THR A 37 13.99 -24.82 21.24
CA THR A 37 14.06 -24.63 22.70
C THR A 37 12.78 -23.96 23.22
N ALA A 38 12.56 -24.03 24.53
CA ALA A 38 11.46 -23.32 25.19
C ALA A 38 11.60 -21.80 24.98
N ASP A 39 12.82 -21.27 25.15
CA ASP A 39 13.14 -19.84 24.99
C ASP A 39 12.82 -19.34 23.58
N GLU A 40 13.20 -20.07 22.53
CA GLU A 40 12.90 -19.69 21.14
C GLU A 40 11.39 -19.67 20.86
N THR A 41 10.64 -20.56 21.52
CA THR A 41 9.18 -20.61 21.39
C THR A 41 8.53 -19.42 22.11
N GLU A 42 9.04 -19.05 23.28
CA GLU A 42 8.59 -17.88 24.04
C GLU A 42 8.90 -16.57 23.30
N GLU A 43 10.12 -16.39 22.79
CA GLU A 43 10.52 -15.22 22.00
C GLU A 43 9.64 -15.06 20.74
N MET A 44 9.34 -16.17 20.06
CA MET A 44 8.40 -16.15 18.93
C MET A 44 6.97 -15.80 19.39
N GLY A 45 6.56 -16.26 20.57
CA GLY A 45 5.31 -15.88 21.22
C GLY A 45 5.21 -14.38 21.43
N LEU A 46 6.22 -13.79 22.07
CA LEU A 46 6.34 -12.34 22.33
C LEU A 46 6.36 -11.54 21.03
N HIS A 47 7.16 -11.97 20.04
CA HIS A 47 7.23 -11.33 18.73
C HIS A 47 5.86 -11.27 18.03
N THR A 48 5.05 -12.32 18.15
CA THR A 48 3.72 -12.38 17.51
C THR A 48 2.60 -11.78 18.34
N ALA A 49 2.82 -11.45 19.61
CA ALA A 49 1.78 -10.95 20.51
C ALA A 49 1.09 -9.66 19.99
N PRO A 50 1.82 -8.61 19.54
CA PRO A 50 1.18 -7.42 18.97
C PRO A 50 0.34 -7.72 17.72
N ALA A 51 0.81 -8.65 16.89
CA ALA A 51 0.07 -9.06 15.69
C ALA A 51 -1.20 -9.84 16.05
N ARG A 52 -1.15 -10.69 17.07
CA ARG A 52 -2.33 -11.41 17.59
C ARG A 52 -3.35 -10.44 18.19
N GLU A 53 -2.89 -9.45 18.93
CA GLU A 53 -3.75 -8.41 19.52
C GLU A 53 -4.48 -7.60 18.44
N MET A 54 -3.76 -7.06 17.45
CA MET A 54 -4.37 -6.36 16.32
C MET A 54 -5.35 -7.24 15.53
N ARG A 55 -5.05 -8.53 15.37
CA ARG A 55 -5.98 -9.47 14.72
C ARG A 55 -7.24 -9.73 15.54
N LYS A 56 -7.14 -9.75 16.87
CA LYS A 56 -8.32 -9.86 17.76
C LYS A 56 -9.18 -8.59 17.64
N GLU A 57 -8.56 -7.43 17.67
CA GLU A 57 -9.26 -6.14 17.51
C GLU A 57 -9.95 -6.04 16.15
N TYR A 58 -9.26 -6.41 15.07
CA TYR A 58 -9.86 -6.45 13.74
C TYR A 58 -11.03 -7.43 13.64
N LYS A 59 -10.93 -8.62 14.26
CA LYS A 59 -12.05 -9.57 14.31
C LYS A 59 -13.24 -9.03 15.10
N LYS A 60 -13.00 -8.30 16.19
CA LYS A 60 -14.03 -7.65 16.99
C LYS A 60 -14.77 -6.60 16.17
N ASP A 61 -14.06 -5.66 15.55
CA ASP A 61 -14.68 -4.62 14.72
C ASP A 61 -15.44 -5.24 13.54
N LYS A 62 -14.85 -6.26 12.90
CA LYS A 62 -15.51 -7.01 11.83
C LYS A 62 -16.80 -7.69 12.30
N ALA A 63 -16.81 -8.29 13.49
CA ALA A 63 -18.00 -8.95 14.03
C ALA A 63 -19.17 -7.98 14.21
N GLN A 64 -18.89 -6.73 14.64
CA GLN A 64 -19.90 -5.68 14.81
C GLN A 64 -20.66 -5.34 13.52
N VAL A 65 -20.07 -5.60 12.35
CA VAL A 65 -20.66 -5.32 11.03
C VAL A 65 -21.00 -6.57 10.22
N THR A 66 -20.82 -7.77 10.82
CA THR A 66 -21.12 -9.05 10.17
C THR A 66 -22.44 -9.63 10.65
N ASP A 67 -22.84 -9.35 11.89
CA ASP A 67 -24.19 -9.65 12.37
C ASP A 67 -25.12 -8.47 11.98
N PRO A 68 -26.23 -8.72 11.27
CA PRO A 68 -26.91 -7.70 10.47
C PRO A 68 -27.86 -6.88 11.34
N ASP A 69 -27.33 -5.84 11.98
CA ASP A 69 -28.11 -4.61 12.15
C ASP A 69 -27.79 -3.68 10.96
N PRO A 70 -28.63 -3.64 9.92
CA PRO A 70 -28.42 -2.73 8.78
C PRO A 70 -28.39 -1.25 9.21
N GLU A 71 -28.96 -0.91 10.37
CA GLU A 71 -28.97 0.43 10.96
C GLU A 71 -27.70 0.76 11.74
N ALA A 72 -26.81 -0.22 11.99
CA ALA A 72 -25.58 0.02 12.73
C ALA A 72 -24.74 1.13 12.06
N ASP A 73 -24.59 2.27 12.73
CA ASP A 73 -23.89 3.48 12.27
C ASP A 73 -22.36 3.31 12.27
N VAL A 74 -21.85 2.13 11.91
CA VAL A 74 -20.42 1.83 11.88
C VAL A 74 -20.06 1.20 10.53
N ALA A 75 -19.03 1.75 9.89
CA ALA A 75 -18.40 1.17 8.72
C ALA A 75 -17.00 0.68 9.06
N VAL A 76 -16.65 -0.54 8.67
CA VAL A 76 -15.29 -1.07 8.77
C VAL A 76 -14.73 -1.26 7.36
N ILE A 77 -13.61 -0.60 7.09
CA ILE A 77 -12.91 -0.71 5.80
C ILE A 77 -11.47 -1.15 5.97
N VAL A 78 -10.96 -1.86 4.97
CA VAL A 78 -9.53 -2.19 4.87
C VAL A 78 -8.97 -1.59 3.59
N LEU A 79 -7.82 -0.93 3.70
CA LEU A 79 -7.13 -0.24 2.61
C LEU A 79 -5.89 -1.01 2.19
N ASP A 80 -5.65 -1.12 0.89
CA ASP A 80 -4.38 -1.62 0.39
C ASP A 80 -4.10 -1.25 -1.06
N PHE A 81 -2.81 -1.24 -1.42
CA PHE A 81 -2.39 -1.24 -2.82
C PHE A 81 -2.07 -2.66 -3.26
N SER A 82 -2.62 -3.06 -4.40
CA SER A 82 -2.13 -4.24 -5.08
C SER A 82 -0.70 -4.01 -5.63
N GLN A 83 -0.05 -5.12 -5.99
CA GLN A 83 1.08 -5.08 -6.90
C GLN A 83 0.65 -4.43 -8.21
N ASN A 84 1.53 -3.61 -8.80
CA ASN A 84 1.22 -2.95 -10.07
C ASN A 84 0.87 -3.98 -11.13
N LEU A 85 -0.23 -3.73 -11.84
CA LEU A 85 -0.47 -4.35 -13.12
C LEU A 85 0.35 -3.59 -14.18
N THR A 86 0.41 -4.12 -15.39
CA THR A 86 1.05 -3.45 -16.52
C THR A 86 0.10 -3.38 -17.71
N VAL A 87 0.29 -2.37 -18.55
CA VAL A 87 -0.28 -2.32 -19.89
C VAL A 87 0.85 -2.09 -20.91
N PRO A 88 0.93 -2.89 -21.99
CA PRO A 88 0.13 -4.09 -22.24
C PRO A 88 0.37 -5.20 -21.20
N SER A 89 -0.59 -6.11 -21.09
CA SER A 89 -0.53 -7.35 -20.33
C SER A 89 -1.13 -8.46 -21.19
N VAL A 90 -0.29 -9.37 -21.67
CA VAL A 90 -0.69 -10.43 -22.59
C VAL A 90 -0.33 -11.80 -22.04
N SER A 91 -1.19 -12.77 -22.31
CA SER A 91 -1.06 -14.16 -21.86
C SER A 91 0.25 -14.81 -22.33
N SER A 92 0.69 -14.48 -23.55
CA SER A 92 1.94 -14.93 -24.15
C SER A 92 2.93 -13.76 -24.28
N THR A 93 3.53 -13.38 -23.15
CA THR A 93 4.44 -12.22 -23.08
C THR A 93 5.71 -12.45 -23.93
N PRO A 94 6.01 -11.60 -24.93
CA PRO A 94 7.25 -11.67 -25.69
C PRO A 94 8.49 -11.59 -24.80
N SER A 95 9.53 -12.37 -25.09
CA SER A 95 10.73 -12.48 -24.25
C SER A 95 11.44 -11.13 -24.03
N GLN A 96 11.42 -10.26 -25.04
CA GLN A 96 12.00 -8.92 -24.97
C GLN A 96 11.30 -8.03 -23.93
N TRP A 97 10.02 -8.25 -23.65
CA TRP A 97 9.24 -7.43 -22.75
C TRP A 97 9.61 -7.64 -21.27
N TYR A 98 10.17 -8.80 -20.90
CA TYR A 98 10.68 -9.03 -19.53
C TYR A 98 11.80 -8.06 -19.13
N PHE A 99 12.47 -7.44 -20.12
CA PHE A 99 13.50 -6.44 -19.91
C PHE A 99 13.00 -5.00 -20.09
N CYS A 100 11.72 -4.83 -20.43
CA CYS A 100 11.10 -3.53 -20.70
C CYS A 100 10.38 -3.00 -19.46
N SER A 101 10.39 -1.67 -19.29
CA SER A 101 9.57 -1.00 -18.27
C SER A 101 8.23 -0.60 -18.89
N LEU A 102 7.25 -1.52 -18.87
CA LEU A 102 5.90 -1.26 -19.37
C LEU A 102 5.17 -0.19 -18.54
N VAL A 103 4.03 0.31 -19.05
CA VAL A 103 3.20 1.28 -18.33
C VAL A 103 2.61 0.63 -17.09
N ALA A 104 2.89 1.21 -15.93
CA ALA A 104 2.38 0.71 -14.67
C ALA A 104 0.92 1.14 -14.46
N VAL A 105 0.07 0.17 -14.12
CA VAL A 105 -1.32 0.39 -13.72
C VAL A 105 -1.45 0.14 -12.22
N ASN A 106 -1.81 1.20 -11.50
CA ASN A 106 -2.04 1.18 -10.06
C ASN A 106 -3.47 0.70 -9.77
N VAL A 107 -3.62 -0.24 -8.85
CA VAL A 107 -4.92 -0.63 -8.31
C VAL A 107 -4.90 -0.51 -6.79
N PHE A 108 -5.74 0.39 -6.27
CA PHE A 108 -5.97 0.59 -4.83
C PHE A 108 -7.32 0.03 -4.43
N GLY A 109 -7.32 -0.86 -3.45
CA GLY A 109 -8.52 -1.52 -2.94
C GLY A 109 -9.00 -0.88 -1.63
N ILE A 110 -10.29 -0.58 -1.57
CA ILE A 110 -11.03 -0.34 -0.33
C ILE A 110 -12.00 -1.49 -0.15
N PHE A 111 -11.68 -2.41 0.75
CA PHE A 111 -12.58 -3.51 1.11
C PHE A 111 -13.57 -3.05 2.17
N TYR A 112 -14.86 -3.09 1.85
CA TYR A 112 -15.94 -2.71 2.76
C TYR A 112 -16.49 -3.96 3.47
N GLU A 113 -16.13 -4.14 4.75
CA GLU A 113 -16.48 -5.36 5.51
C GLU A 113 -17.99 -5.54 5.62
N ASN A 114 -18.74 -4.46 5.80
CA ASN A 114 -20.20 -4.49 5.98
C ASN A 114 -20.93 -5.15 4.81
N LYS A 115 -20.48 -4.92 3.56
CA LYS A 115 -21.11 -5.47 2.35
C LYS A 115 -20.30 -6.58 1.68
N ARG A 116 -19.09 -6.87 2.16
CA ARG A 116 -18.14 -7.81 1.52
C ARG A 116 -17.79 -7.42 0.07
N ILE A 117 -17.78 -6.11 -0.22
CA ILE A 117 -17.46 -5.59 -1.55
C ILE A 117 -16.13 -4.83 -1.51
N GLN A 118 -15.25 -5.12 -2.46
CA GLN A 118 -14.01 -4.39 -2.68
C GLN A 118 -14.19 -3.36 -3.80
N THR A 119 -14.01 -2.07 -3.48
CA THR A 119 -13.92 -1.02 -4.50
C THR A 119 -12.47 -0.86 -4.92
N ASN A 120 -12.19 -1.06 -6.20
CA ASN A 120 -10.87 -1.00 -6.81
C ASN A 120 -10.77 0.27 -7.65
N TYR A 121 -9.92 1.20 -7.21
CA TYR A 121 -9.57 2.39 -7.97
C TYR A 121 -8.42 2.07 -8.91
N VAL A 122 -8.65 2.20 -10.20
CA VAL A 122 -7.72 1.80 -11.27
C VAL A 122 -7.30 3.04 -12.03
N TYR A 123 -6.00 3.26 -12.13
CA TYR A 123 -5.39 4.36 -12.86
C TYR A 123 -3.96 4.00 -13.23
N ASP A 124 -3.49 4.46 -14.37
CA ASP A 124 -2.11 4.28 -14.76
C ASP A 124 -1.22 5.43 -14.23
N GLU A 125 0.08 5.22 -14.33
CA GLU A 125 1.08 6.17 -13.83
C GLU A 125 1.11 7.52 -14.55
N THR A 126 0.47 7.65 -15.71
CA THR A 126 0.32 8.94 -16.41
C THR A 126 -0.75 9.82 -15.75
N VAL A 127 -1.69 9.22 -15.02
CA VAL A 127 -2.69 9.93 -14.21
C VAL A 127 -2.06 10.36 -12.89
N SER A 128 -1.43 9.44 -12.15
CA SER A 128 -0.79 9.76 -10.87
C SER A 128 0.11 8.65 -10.33
N GLY A 129 0.88 8.97 -9.29
CA GLY A 129 1.69 8.01 -8.55
C GLY A 129 0.94 7.29 -7.42
N LYS A 130 1.68 6.69 -6.49
CA LYS A 130 1.15 6.16 -5.23
C LYS A 130 1.60 7.05 -4.08
N GLY A 131 0.68 7.57 -3.29
CA GLY A 131 1.00 8.43 -2.15
C GLY A 131 -0.23 8.84 -1.35
N SER A 132 0.02 9.57 -0.24
CA SER A 132 -1.04 9.98 0.68
C SER A 132 -2.08 10.89 0.04
N HIS A 133 -1.71 11.68 -0.97
CA HIS A 133 -2.65 12.51 -1.71
C HIS A 133 -3.68 11.68 -2.48
N GLN A 134 -3.20 10.61 -3.13
CA GLN A 134 -4.04 9.67 -3.87
C GLN A 134 -4.94 8.90 -2.91
N ILE A 135 -4.39 8.40 -1.80
CA ILE A 135 -5.16 7.73 -0.74
C ILE A 135 -6.26 8.64 -0.21
N ASN A 136 -5.94 9.89 0.15
CA ASN A 136 -6.94 10.84 0.64
C ASN A 136 -8.02 11.13 -0.41
N SER A 137 -7.68 11.25 -1.70
CA SER A 137 -8.67 11.47 -2.76
C SER A 137 -9.61 10.27 -2.91
N MET A 138 -9.07 9.05 -2.92
CA MET A 138 -9.86 7.81 -3.01
C MET A 138 -10.72 7.56 -1.76
N LEU A 139 -10.19 7.87 -0.57
CA LEU A 139 -10.96 7.85 0.68
C LEU A 139 -12.06 8.91 0.66
N HIS A 140 -11.76 10.15 0.23
CA HIS A 140 -12.75 11.21 0.15
C HIS A 140 -13.90 10.82 -0.78
N HIS A 141 -13.58 10.32 -1.98
CA HIS A 141 -14.57 9.78 -2.90
C HIS A 141 -15.38 8.64 -2.26
N PHE A 142 -14.73 7.67 -1.61
CA PHE A 142 -15.42 6.55 -0.97
C PHE A 142 -16.35 6.98 0.17
N ILE A 143 -15.91 7.91 1.02
CA ILE A 143 -16.71 8.47 2.11
C ILE A 143 -17.98 9.10 1.53
N ARG A 144 -17.84 9.98 0.52
CA ARG A 144 -18.96 10.72 -0.06
C ARG A 144 -19.92 9.88 -0.88
N THR A 145 -19.43 8.87 -1.58
CA THR A 145 -20.24 8.09 -2.55
C THR A 145 -20.72 6.74 -2.04
N VAL A 146 -20.15 6.25 -0.93
CA VAL A 146 -20.47 4.92 -0.38
C VAL A 146 -20.91 5.00 1.07
N LEU A 147 -20.11 5.65 1.93
CA LEU A 147 -20.37 5.63 3.37
C LEU A 147 -21.55 6.52 3.75
N LEU A 148 -21.52 7.80 3.37
CA LEU A 148 -22.60 8.75 3.71
C LEU A 148 -23.95 8.34 3.11
N PRO A 149 -24.04 7.91 1.83
CA PRO A 149 -25.31 7.42 1.30
C PRO A 149 -25.81 6.13 1.98
N SER A 150 -24.93 5.39 2.66
CA SER A 150 -25.31 4.22 3.48
C SER A 150 -25.60 4.59 4.94
N GLY A 151 -25.69 5.88 5.27
CA GLY A 151 -25.98 6.37 6.63
C GLY A 151 -24.89 6.08 7.66
N LYS A 152 -23.63 5.86 7.23
CA LYS A 152 -22.53 5.52 8.13
C LYS A 152 -21.68 6.74 8.45
N THR A 153 -21.66 7.13 9.72
CA THR A 153 -20.93 8.29 10.25
C THR A 153 -19.77 7.92 11.16
N LYS A 154 -19.70 6.67 11.66
CA LYS A 154 -18.53 6.14 12.37
C LYS A 154 -17.73 5.23 11.45
N LEU A 155 -16.44 5.49 11.32
CA LEU A 155 -15.56 4.80 10.38
C LEU A 155 -14.36 4.19 11.08
N VAL A 156 -14.21 2.87 10.97
CA VAL A 156 -13.00 2.16 11.35
C VAL A 156 -12.21 1.82 10.09
N VAL A 157 -10.98 2.31 10.02
CA VAL A 157 -10.07 2.11 8.88
C VAL A 157 -8.91 1.23 9.31
N TYR A 158 -8.72 0.10 8.64
CA TYR A 158 -7.54 -0.74 8.75
C TYR A 158 -6.61 -0.53 7.56
N ALA A 159 -5.31 -0.38 7.81
CA ALA A 159 -4.31 -0.27 6.75
C ALA A 159 -2.98 -0.93 7.14
N ASP A 160 -2.15 -1.17 6.13
CA ASP A 160 -0.77 -1.64 6.34
C ASP A 160 0.11 -0.55 6.95
N ASN A 161 1.01 -0.96 7.83
CA ASN A 161 1.98 -0.09 8.51
C ASN A 161 3.11 0.33 7.54
N CYS A 162 2.75 1.21 6.61
CA CYS A 162 3.64 1.80 5.61
C CYS A 162 3.74 3.31 5.86
N ALA A 163 4.90 3.77 6.38
CA ALA A 163 5.13 5.17 6.72
C ALA A 163 4.98 6.12 5.50
N GLY A 164 5.43 5.69 4.32
CA GLY A 164 5.42 6.52 3.11
C GLY A 164 4.03 6.76 2.52
N GLN A 165 3.03 5.94 2.86
CA GLN A 165 1.71 5.97 2.20
C GLN A 165 0.56 6.09 3.19
N ASN A 166 0.40 5.12 4.09
CA ASN A 166 -0.73 5.04 5.00
C ASN A 166 -0.43 5.74 6.34
N LYS A 167 0.68 5.37 6.98
CA LYS A 167 1.00 5.78 8.36
C LYS A 167 1.80 7.08 8.40
N ASN A 168 1.17 8.18 8.00
CA ASN A 168 1.76 9.51 8.05
C ASN A 168 0.75 10.60 8.45
N ASN A 169 1.30 11.76 8.81
CA ASN A 169 0.55 12.93 9.23
C ASN A 169 -0.49 13.40 8.21
N LEU A 170 -0.27 13.20 6.90
CA LEU A 170 -1.17 13.71 5.87
C LEU A 170 -2.49 12.94 5.82
N VAL A 171 -2.46 11.61 5.98
CA VAL A 171 -3.69 10.80 6.06
C VAL A 171 -4.41 11.00 7.39
N ILE A 172 -3.67 11.03 8.51
CA ILE A 172 -4.22 11.27 9.85
C ILE A 172 -4.96 12.61 9.89
N LYS A 173 -4.35 13.70 9.40
CA LYS A 173 -4.98 15.03 9.38
C LYS A 173 -6.18 15.11 8.44
N PHE A 174 -6.16 14.36 7.34
CA PHE A 174 -7.31 14.27 6.44
C PHE A 174 -8.51 13.65 7.15
N LEU A 175 -8.31 12.51 7.83
CA LEU A 175 -9.35 11.85 8.62
C LEU A 175 -9.84 12.73 9.77
N LEU A 176 -8.92 13.40 10.47
CA LEU A 176 -9.27 14.36 11.52
C LEU A 176 -10.13 15.49 10.97
N ALA A 177 -9.82 16.01 9.78
CA ALA A 177 -10.64 17.02 9.13
C ALA A 177 -12.06 16.52 8.82
N GLN A 178 -12.24 15.25 8.41
CA GLN A 178 -13.58 14.71 8.19
C GLN A 178 -14.42 14.75 9.46
N VAL A 179 -13.82 14.44 10.62
CA VAL A 179 -14.50 14.54 11.92
C VAL A 179 -14.73 15.99 12.34
N HIS A 180 -13.71 16.84 12.19
CA HIS A 180 -13.76 18.24 12.60
C HIS A 180 -14.78 19.06 11.77
N MET A 181 -15.05 18.67 10.52
CA MET A 181 -16.11 19.25 9.69
C MET A 181 -17.51 18.71 10.01
N GLY A 182 -17.64 17.70 10.86
CA GLY A 182 -18.90 17.01 11.13
C GLY A 182 -19.35 16.08 10.00
N VAL A 183 -18.45 15.70 9.08
CA VAL A 183 -18.77 14.73 8.02
C VAL A 183 -18.87 13.31 8.60
N LEU A 184 -18.02 13.01 9.58
CA LEU A 184 -18.01 11.76 10.33
C LEU A 184 -18.06 12.09 11.84
N ASN A 185 -18.73 11.26 12.63
CA ASN A 185 -18.82 11.43 14.08
C ASN A 185 -17.60 10.82 14.80
N ARG A 186 -17.08 9.71 14.30
CA ARG A 186 -15.90 9.02 14.83
C ARG A 186 -15.07 8.44 13.70
N VAL A 187 -13.75 8.57 13.79
CA VAL A 187 -12.82 7.78 12.98
C VAL A 187 -11.83 7.06 13.88
N ASP A 188 -11.69 5.75 13.67
CA ASP A 188 -10.65 4.93 14.26
C ASP A 188 -9.72 4.39 13.16
N TYR A 189 -8.52 4.96 13.07
CA TYR A 189 -7.52 4.59 12.09
C TYR A 189 -6.48 3.65 12.71
N LYS A 190 -6.54 2.36 12.33
CA LYS A 190 -5.82 1.24 12.93
C LYS A 190 -4.85 0.60 11.93
N PHE A 191 -3.71 0.10 12.41
CA PHE A 191 -2.65 -0.44 11.57
C PHE A 191 -2.29 -1.89 11.90
N PHE A 192 -2.22 -2.73 10.87
CA PHE A 192 -1.69 -4.08 11.03
C PHE A 192 -0.18 -4.06 11.36
N VAL A 193 0.29 -5.08 12.08
CA VAL A 193 1.72 -5.21 12.39
C VAL A 193 2.49 -5.64 11.14
N LYS A 194 3.60 -4.94 10.86
CA LYS A 194 4.45 -5.19 9.69
C LYS A 194 4.89 -6.66 9.61
N GLY A 195 4.80 -7.25 8.41
CA GLY A 195 5.17 -8.65 8.16
C GLY A 195 4.18 -9.69 8.71
N HIS A 196 3.08 -9.24 9.33
CA HIS A 196 2.02 -10.07 9.89
C HIS A 196 0.64 -9.74 9.32
N THR A 197 0.61 -8.98 8.23
CA THR A 197 -0.61 -8.55 7.57
C THR A 197 -1.39 -9.75 7.03
N ASN A 198 -2.70 -9.76 7.25
CA ASN A 198 -3.65 -10.58 6.52
C ASN A 198 -4.79 -9.66 6.13
N ASN A 199 -4.73 -9.13 4.90
CA ASN A 199 -5.58 -8.04 4.46
C ASN A 199 -6.79 -8.60 3.69
N SER A 200 -8.00 -8.08 3.95
CA SER A 200 -9.19 -8.49 3.21
C SER A 200 -9.09 -8.18 1.70
N CYS A 201 -8.27 -7.19 1.32
CA CYS A 201 -8.03 -6.85 -0.08
C CYS A 201 -7.29 -7.94 -0.87
N ASP A 202 -6.51 -8.80 -0.19
CA ASP A 202 -5.64 -9.81 -0.83
C ASP A 202 -6.44 -10.76 -1.72
N ARG A 203 -7.65 -11.15 -1.28
CA ARG A 203 -8.52 -12.03 -2.05
C ARG A 203 -9.00 -11.36 -3.34
N GLY A 204 -9.49 -10.13 -3.26
CA GLY A 204 -9.98 -9.39 -4.42
C GLY A 204 -8.86 -9.13 -5.43
N PHE A 205 -7.67 -8.77 -4.95
CA PHE A 205 -6.48 -8.62 -5.80
C PHE A 205 -6.03 -9.93 -6.44
N GLY A 206 -6.11 -11.05 -5.71
CA GLY A 206 -5.85 -12.38 -6.26
C GLY A 206 -6.77 -12.70 -7.44
N HIS A 207 -8.07 -12.42 -7.31
CA HIS A 207 -9.04 -12.58 -8.41
C HIS A 207 -8.70 -11.69 -9.61
N ILE A 208 -8.37 -10.41 -9.37
CA ILE A 208 -7.96 -9.48 -10.43
C ILE A 208 -6.74 -10.00 -11.18
N ARG A 209 -5.67 -10.38 -10.47
CA ARG A 209 -4.43 -10.84 -11.10
C ARG A 209 -4.65 -12.10 -11.93
N MET A 210 -5.39 -13.07 -11.39
CA MET A 210 -5.70 -14.30 -12.13
C MET A 210 -6.52 -14.01 -13.39
N PHE A 211 -7.52 -13.13 -13.31
CA PHE A 211 -8.36 -12.80 -14.45
C PHE A 211 -7.58 -12.04 -15.53
N VAL A 212 -6.86 -10.98 -15.15
CA VAL A 212 -6.04 -10.17 -16.06
C VAL A 212 -4.97 -11.02 -16.76
N SER A 213 -4.32 -11.96 -16.05
CA SER A 213 -3.29 -12.83 -16.65
C SER A 213 -3.78 -13.77 -17.75
N ARG A 214 -5.10 -13.96 -17.87
CA ARG A 214 -5.73 -14.81 -18.88
C ARG A 214 -6.29 -14.02 -20.05
N GLN A 215 -6.09 -12.71 -20.06
CA GLN A 215 -6.58 -11.80 -21.08
C GLN A 215 -5.40 -11.15 -21.79
N ASP A 216 -5.62 -10.80 -23.05
CA ASP A 216 -4.69 -9.94 -23.79
C ASP A 216 -5.20 -8.50 -23.73
N CYS A 217 -4.65 -7.76 -22.77
CA CYS A 217 -4.96 -6.35 -22.54
C CYS A 217 -3.88 -5.48 -23.20
N TRP A 218 -4.21 -4.88 -24.33
CA TRP A 218 -3.37 -3.96 -25.09
C TRP A 218 -3.58 -2.50 -24.71
N THR A 219 -4.73 -2.15 -24.12
CA THR A 219 -5.07 -0.79 -23.70
C THR A 219 -5.47 -0.72 -22.22
N LEU A 220 -5.42 0.49 -21.64
CA LEU A 220 -5.87 0.69 -20.27
C LEU A 220 -7.35 0.34 -20.11
N GLY A 221 -8.18 0.68 -21.09
CA GLY A 221 -9.61 0.34 -21.08
C GLY A 221 -9.87 -1.15 -20.97
N GLN A 222 -9.04 -1.98 -21.60
CA GLN A 222 -9.11 -3.44 -21.47
C GLN A 222 -8.70 -3.91 -20.07
N VAL A 223 -7.64 -3.35 -19.49
CA VAL A 223 -7.25 -3.65 -18.09
C VAL A 223 -8.38 -3.27 -17.11
N VAL A 224 -8.97 -2.09 -17.25
CA VAL A 224 -10.10 -1.61 -16.43
C VAL A 224 -11.29 -2.57 -16.53
N SER A 225 -11.60 -3.02 -17.74
CA SER A 225 -12.69 -3.97 -18.01
C SER A 225 -12.39 -5.33 -17.39
N ALA A 226 -11.17 -5.83 -17.50
CA ALA A 226 -10.73 -7.06 -16.87
C ALA A 226 -10.79 -6.98 -15.33
N VAL A 227 -10.39 -5.86 -14.73
CA VAL A 227 -10.52 -5.63 -13.28
C VAL A 227 -11.99 -5.65 -12.86
N ARG A 228 -12.87 -4.98 -13.61
CA ARG A 228 -14.32 -4.97 -13.37
C ARG A 228 -14.95 -6.36 -13.43
N ASN A 229 -14.53 -7.18 -14.38
CA ASN A 229 -15.10 -8.51 -14.60
C ASN A 229 -14.43 -9.61 -13.76
N SER A 230 -13.46 -9.25 -12.90
CA SER A 230 -12.67 -10.23 -12.14
C SER A 230 -13.45 -11.00 -11.07
N ALA A 231 -14.46 -10.37 -10.46
CA ALA A 231 -15.34 -10.99 -9.46
C ALA A 231 -16.59 -10.13 -9.23
N THR A 232 -17.72 -10.75 -8.87
CA THR A 232 -18.95 -10.04 -8.48
C THR A 232 -18.81 -9.23 -7.20
N SER A 233 -17.86 -9.60 -6.32
CA SER A 233 -17.52 -8.85 -5.11
C SER A 233 -16.55 -7.69 -5.36
N ASN A 234 -16.13 -7.46 -6.61
CA ASN A 234 -15.24 -6.37 -6.99
C ASN A 234 -16.03 -5.31 -7.75
N ARG A 235 -15.94 -4.06 -7.30
CA ARG A 235 -16.43 -2.88 -8.01
C ARG A 235 -15.24 -2.08 -8.51
N THR A 236 -15.29 -1.60 -9.74
CA THR A 236 -14.19 -0.83 -10.35
C THR A 236 -14.55 0.63 -10.51
N VAL A 237 -13.66 1.50 -10.05
CA VAL A 237 -13.67 2.95 -10.33
C VAL A 237 -12.45 3.23 -11.19
N HIS A 238 -12.67 3.61 -12.45
CA HIS A 238 -11.59 4.08 -13.31
C HIS A 238 -11.37 5.56 -13.02
N ILE A 239 -10.11 5.97 -12.83
CA ILE A 239 -9.74 7.37 -12.69
C ILE A 239 -8.93 7.75 -13.92
N SER A 240 -9.52 8.64 -14.73
CA SER A 240 -8.90 9.12 -15.96
C SER A 240 -8.03 10.35 -15.68
N ARG A 241 -7.16 10.67 -16.63
CA ARG A 241 -6.19 11.77 -16.52
C ARG A 241 -6.84 13.13 -16.31
N ASP A 242 -7.97 13.37 -16.97
CA ASP A 242 -8.62 14.69 -17.02
C ASP A 242 -9.73 14.87 -15.99
N ASP A 243 -10.00 13.84 -15.17
CA ASP A 243 -11.11 13.87 -14.20
C ASP A 243 -10.85 14.81 -13.01
N GLY A 244 -9.62 15.34 -12.89
CA GLY A 244 -9.21 16.19 -11.77
C GLY A 244 -9.40 15.52 -10.40
N PHE A 245 -9.47 14.18 -10.38
CA PHE A 245 -9.86 13.36 -9.23
C PHE A 245 -8.89 13.49 -8.06
N PHE A 246 -7.60 13.49 -8.35
CA PHE A 246 -6.56 13.58 -7.33
C PHE A 246 -6.35 15.03 -6.89
N LYS A 247 -6.43 15.29 -5.58
CA LYS A 247 -6.32 16.64 -5.00
C LYS A 247 -5.12 16.81 -4.07
N GLY A 248 -4.67 18.05 -3.94
CA GLY A 248 -3.60 18.50 -3.06
C GLY A 248 -4.06 18.75 -1.62
N TYR A 249 -3.89 17.79 -0.71
CA TYR A 249 -4.30 17.96 0.70
C TYR A 249 -3.25 18.63 1.60
N LYS A 250 -1.97 18.59 1.22
CA LYS A 250 -0.85 19.00 2.09
C LYS A 250 -0.95 20.44 2.57
N THR A 251 -1.23 21.38 1.67
CA THR A 251 -1.33 22.80 1.99
C THR A 251 -2.52 23.09 2.90
N PRO A 252 -3.76 22.66 2.58
CA PRO A 252 -4.90 22.83 3.47
C PRO A 252 -4.69 22.26 4.87
N VAL A 253 -4.21 21.01 5.00
CA VAL A 253 -4.07 20.42 6.34
C VAL A 253 -2.90 21.01 7.13
N LYS A 254 -1.87 21.56 6.48
CA LYS A 254 -0.76 22.26 7.15
C LYS A 254 -1.22 23.60 7.72
N GLU A 255 -2.14 24.26 7.03
CA GLU A 255 -2.76 25.51 7.50
C GLU A 255 -3.68 25.29 8.71
N LEU A 256 -4.33 24.12 8.77
CA LEU A 256 -5.27 23.77 9.83
C LEU A 256 -4.62 23.12 11.06
N TYR A 257 -3.60 22.28 10.86
CA TYR A 257 -3.11 21.38 11.91
C TYR A 257 -1.60 21.34 12.05
N LYS A 258 -1.10 21.33 13.29
CA LYS A 258 0.29 20.95 13.59
C LYS A 258 0.49 19.44 13.38
N ASN A 259 1.73 19.01 13.25
CA ASN A 259 2.03 17.58 13.11
C ASN A 259 1.83 16.85 14.44
N LEU A 260 1.27 15.64 14.34
CA LEU A 260 1.28 14.64 15.40
C LEU A 260 2.71 14.13 15.58
N THR A 261 3.17 14.06 16.83
CA THR A 261 4.51 13.58 17.19
C THR A 261 4.48 12.08 17.47
N GLY A 262 5.56 11.38 17.10
CA GLY A 262 5.68 9.94 17.38
C GLY A 262 4.77 9.04 16.54
N VAL A 263 4.25 9.49 15.38
CA VAL A 263 3.31 8.71 14.53
C VAL A 263 3.69 7.23 14.40
N GLN A 264 4.97 6.90 14.19
CA GLN A 264 5.40 5.52 13.95
C GLN A 264 5.22 4.59 15.15
N GLN A 265 5.15 5.11 16.38
CA GLN A 265 5.04 4.33 17.61
C GLN A 265 3.61 3.84 17.91
N TYR A 266 2.60 4.48 17.34
CA TYR A 266 1.18 4.19 17.61
C TYR A 266 0.59 3.24 16.59
N GLN A 267 -0.33 2.36 16.99
CA GLN A 267 -1.04 1.45 16.09
C GLN A 267 -2.51 1.83 15.89
N TRP A 268 -3.01 2.78 16.67
CA TRP A 268 -4.37 3.27 16.58
C TRP A 268 -4.41 4.78 16.83
N PHE A 269 -5.11 5.49 15.94
CA PHE A 269 -5.48 6.89 16.07
C PHE A 269 -7.01 7.03 16.10
N GLY A 270 -7.55 7.54 17.20
CA GLY A 270 -8.97 7.83 17.40
C GLY A 270 -9.28 9.32 17.25
N MET A 271 -10.39 9.66 16.61
CA MET A 271 -10.80 11.04 16.34
C MET A 271 -12.30 11.14 16.58
N ASP A 272 -12.72 12.00 17.50
CA ASP A 272 -14.11 12.08 17.97
C ASP A 272 -14.68 13.49 17.80
N ALA A 273 -15.93 13.59 17.32
CA ALA A 273 -16.60 14.87 17.13
C ALA A 273 -16.81 15.64 18.45
N SER A 274 -16.88 14.96 19.59
CA SER A 274 -16.96 15.60 20.91
C SER A 274 -15.67 16.32 21.32
N LYS A 275 -14.53 15.99 20.70
CA LYS A 275 -13.22 16.64 20.93
C LYS A 275 -12.61 17.12 19.60
N PRO A 276 -13.16 18.18 18.97
CA PRO A 276 -12.71 18.63 17.66
C PRO A 276 -11.21 18.95 17.61
N GLY A 277 -10.51 18.36 16.64
CA GLY A 277 -9.08 18.57 16.43
C GLY A 277 -8.15 17.76 17.34
N MET A 278 -8.69 16.99 18.28
CA MET A 278 -7.94 16.06 19.13
C MET A 278 -7.73 14.72 18.42
N VAL A 279 -6.53 14.14 18.59
CA VAL A 279 -6.24 12.75 18.18
C VAL A 279 -5.83 11.93 19.39
N GLU A 280 -6.60 10.90 19.67
CA GLU A 280 -6.30 9.85 20.64
C GLU A 280 -5.29 8.88 20.01
N CYS A 281 -4.15 8.63 20.65
CA CYS A 281 -3.08 7.80 20.10
C CYS A 281 -2.78 6.62 21.02
N ARG A 282 -2.84 5.39 20.52
CA ARG A 282 -2.54 4.19 21.31
C ARG A 282 -1.45 3.35 20.67
N LYS A 283 -0.51 2.85 21.48
CA LYS A 283 0.59 1.98 21.02
C LYS A 283 0.10 0.59 20.61
N SER A 284 -0.97 0.11 21.25
CA SER A 284 -1.70 -1.11 20.91
C SER A 284 -3.19 -0.95 21.26
N PRO A 285 -4.08 -1.84 20.80
CA PRO A 285 -5.50 -1.82 21.17
C PRO A 285 -5.77 -1.73 22.68
N SER A 286 -4.98 -2.42 23.51
CA SER A 286 -5.14 -2.43 24.97
C SER A 286 -4.31 -1.37 25.69
N ALA A 287 -3.45 -0.62 25.00
CA ALA A 287 -2.62 0.40 25.63
C ALA A 287 -3.44 1.64 26.01
N ASP A 288 -2.95 2.36 27.01
CA ASP A 288 -3.46 3.69 27.37
C ASP A 288 -3.33 4.67 26.20
N ALA A 289 -4.22 5.66 26.22
CA ALA A 289 -4.32 6.67 25.18
C ALA A 289 -3.52 7.92 25.53
N ASP A 290 -2.66 8.34 24.60
CA ASP A 290 -2.04 9.66 24.58
C ASP A 290 -2.89 10.61 23.73
N GLU A 291 -3.38 11.71 24.32
CA GLU A 291 -4.17 12.72 23.59
C GLU A 291 -3.28 13.84 23.05
N GLN A 292 -3.41 14.15 21.74
CA GLN A 292 -2.71 15.26 21.09
C GLN A 292 -3.68 16.16 20.32
N ASP A 293 -3.90 17.38 20.82
CA ASP A 293 -4.68 18.39 20.09
C ASP A 293 -3.85 18.91 18.93
N LEU A 294 -4.27 18.70 17.68
CA LEU A 294 -3.51 19.11 16.50
C LEU A 294 -3.92 20.47 15.95
N ARG A 295 -4.91 21.17 16.52
CA ARG A 295 -5.35 22.48 16.00
C ARG A 295 -4.21 23.48 16.03
N ARG A 296 -4.05 24.25 14.95
CA ARG A 296 -3.19 25.43 14.99
C ARG A 296 -3.90 26.56 15.71
N LYS A 297 -3.10 27.36 16.42
CA LYS A 297 -3.50 28.61 17.08
C LYS A 297 -2.95 29.77 16.23
N VAL A 298 -3.83 30.62 15.73
CA VAL A 298 -3.50 31.85 14.99
C VAL A 298 -4.14 33.00 15.73
N ASP A 299 -3.35 34.01 16.12
CA ASP A 299 -3.81 35.18 16.88
C ASP A 299 -4.60 34.82 18.16
N GLY A 300 -4.18 33.77 18.84
CA GLY A 300 -4.87 33.31 20.06
C GLY A 300 -6.05 32.36 19.81
N ILE A 301 -6.51 32.24 18.57
CA ILE A 301 -7.72 31.50 18.21
C ILE A 301 -7.35 30.13 17.65
N LEU A 302 -7.95 29.08 18.21
CA LEU A 302 -7.80 27.72 17.69
C LEU A 302 -8.58 27.56 16.38
N THR A 303 -8.07 26.69 15.51
CA THR A 303 -8.73 26.36 14.25
C THR A 303 -10.16 25.89 14.48
N ALA A 304 -11.13 26.66 13.98
CA ALA A 304 -12.56 26.40 14.10
C ALA A 304 -13.09 25.53 12.96
N ASN A 305 -14.21 24.83 13.20
CA ASN A 305 -14.87 23.93 12.23
C ASN A 305 -15.16 24.63 10.89
N THR A 306 -15.63 25.89 10.92
CA THR A 306 -15.95 26.68 9.72
C THR A 306 -14.72 26.94 8.85
N LYS A 307 -13.54 27.18 9.46
CA LYS A 307 -12.27 27.30 8.72
C LYS A 307 -11.92 25.99 8.05
N VAL A 308 -12.08 24.85 8.73
CA VAL A 308 -11.78 23.51 8.17
C VAL A 308 -12.67 23.23 6.96
N ALA A 309 -13.98 23.45 7.09
CA ALA A 309 -14.94 23.26 6.01
C ALA A 309 -14.57 24.11 4.79
N ARG A 310 -14.35 25.42 4.99
CA ARG A 310 -13.95 26.36 3.93
C ARG A 310 -12.66 25.92 3.21
N MET A 311 -11.66 25.44 3.97
CA MET A 311 -10.39 24.97 3.41
C MET A 311 -10.57 23.73 2.53
N PHE A 312 -11.43 22.79 2.91
CA PHE A 312 -11.68 21.58 2.14
C PHE A 312 -12.60 21.81 0.94
N GLU A 313 -13.54 22.76 1.04
CA GLU A 313 -14.48 23.07 -0.03
C GLU A 313 -13.86 23.91 -1.15
N HIS A 314 -13.01 24.88 -0.80
CA HIS A 314 -12.52 25.87 -1.78
C HIS A 314 -11.02 25.80 -2.10
N PHE A 315 -10.21 25.08 -1.31
CA PHE A 315 -8.74 25.11 -1.45
C PHE A 315 -8.13 23.73 -1.75
N LEU A 316 -8.93 22.74 -2.14
CA LEU A 316 -8.45 21.47 -2.67
C LEU A 316 -8.23 21.56 -4.19
N GLU A 317 -7.01 21.88 -4.57
CA GLU A 317 -6.61 21.99 -5.98
C GLU A 317 -6.30 20.61 -6.58
N PRO A 318 -6.56 20.39 -7.89
CA PRO A 318 -6.09 19.20 -8.60
C PRO A 318 -4.57 19.05 -8.46
N LEU A 319 -4.11 17.80 -8.27
CA LEU A 319 -2.68 17.52 -8.35
C LEU A 319 -2.19 17.73 -9.78
N PRO A 320 -0.95 18.23 -9.94
CA PRO A 320 -0.35 18.31 -11.26
C PRO A 320 -0.24 16.89 -11.84
N VAL A 321 -0.69 16.75 -13.08
CA VAL A 321 -0.56 15.51 -13.82
C VAL A 321 0.91 15.38 -14.23
N HIS A 322 1.55 14.30 -13.81
CA HIS A 322 2.94 14.06 -14.17
C HIS A 322 3.02 13.57 -15.62
N GLY A 323 3.92 14.16 -16.41
CA GLY A 323 4.24 13.64 -17.74
C GLY A 323 4.80 12.23 -17.63
N VAL A 324 4.46 11.38 -18.61
CA VAL A 324 5.02 10.02 -18.71
C VAL A 324 6.53 10.12 -18.85
N ASN A 325 7.26 9.25 -18.15
CA ASN A 325 8.70 9.11 -18.32
C ASN A 325 9.03 8.92 -19.83
N THR A 326 9.86 9.80 -20.39
CA THR A 326 10.23 9.82 -21.82
C THR A 326 10.86 8.51 -22.26
N GLU A 327 11.66 7.87 -21.41
CA GLU A 327 12.26 6.55 -21.64
C GLU A 327 11.20 5.45 -21.79
N ARG A 328 10.14 5.54 -20.99
CA ARG A 328 9.04 4.59 -21.06
C ARG A 328 8.24 4.78 -22.33
N LYS A 329 7.88 6.03 -22.68
CA LYS A 329 7.24 6.33 -23.96
C LYS A 329 8.06 5.80 -25.15
N TYR A 330 9.38 5.95 -25.10
CA TYR A 330 10.27 5.41 -26.13
C TYR A 330 10.15 3.90 -26.22
N THR A 331 10.20 3.22 -25.08
CA THR A 331 10.06 1.76 -25.01
C THR A 331 8.71 1.32 -25.57
N MET A 332 7.63 1.99 -25.18
CA MET A 332 6.27 1.68 -25.65
C MET A 332 6.14 1.86 -27.18
N HIS A 333 6.68 2.96 -27.72
CA HIS A 333 6.55 3.27 -29.15
C HIS A 333 7.48 2.42 -30.03
N TYR A 334 8.77 2.30 -29.69
CA TYR A 334 9.76 1.68 -30.58
C TYR A 334 9.97 0.19 -30.33
N VAL A 335 9.73 -0.29 -29.09
CA VAL A 335 10.00 -1.69 -28.71
C VAL A 335 8.70 -2.50 -28.59
N VAL A 336 7.68 -1.94 -27.94
CA VAL A 336 6.43 -2.67 -27.66
C VAL A 336 5.46 -2.62 -28.84
N ARG A 337 5.24 -1.43 -29.43
CA ARG A 337 4.28 -1.20 -30.53
C ARG A 337 4.35 -2.19 -31.71
N PRO A 338 5.53 -2.65 -32.18
CA PRO A 338 5.59 -3.62 -33.28
C PRO A 338 4.84 -4.93 -33.01
N TYR A 339 4.74 -5.34 -31.74
CA TYR A 339 4.04 -6.55 -31.30
C TYR A 339 2.54 -6.32 -31.03
N VAL A 340 2.10 -5.06 -31.03
CA VAL A 340 0.70 -4.69 -30.75
C VAL A 340 -0.15 -4.93 -32.01
N PRO A 341 -1.33 -5.57 -31.90
CA PRO A 341 -2.26 -5.71 -33.02
C PRO A 341 -2.64 -4.35 -33.62
N GLU A 342 -2.86 -4.30 -34.93
CA GLU A 342 -3.04 -3.05 -35.68
C GLU A 342 -4.17 -2.19 -35.09
N GLU A 343 -5.26 -2.81 -34.66
CA GLU A 343 -6.43 -2.17 -34.08
C GLU A 343 -6.14 -1.41 -32.76
N PHE A 344 -5.05 -1.73 -32.05
CA PHE A 344 -4.67 -1.08 -30.79
C PHE A 344 -3.46 -0.15 -30.92
N ARG A 345 -2.77 -0.13 -32.07
CA ARG A 345 -1.57 0.70 -32.29
C ARG A 345 -1.82 2.21 -32.25
N GLY A 346 -3.09 2.62 -32.34
CA GLY A 346 -3.53 4.02 -32.26
C GLY A 346 -3.78 4.53 -30.85
N ASP A 347 -3.67 3.69 -29.81
CA ASP A 347 -3.85 4.12 -28.42
C ASP A 347 -2.76 5.12 -27.99
N GLU A 348 -3.12 6.08 -27.12
CA GLU A 348 -2.23 7.17 -26.68
C GLU A 348 -0.91 6.62 -26.09
N ILE A 349 -0.96 5.47 -25.41
CA ILE A 349 0.23 4.86 -24.78
C ILE A 349 1.32 4.43 -25.79
N TYR A 350 0.96 4.30 -27.07
CA TYR A 350 1.88 3.95 -28.17
C TYR A 350 2.22 5.12 -29.09
N THR A 351 1.77 6.34 -28.77
CA THR A 351 2.02 7.54 -29.59
C THR A 351 3.50 7.84 -29.73
N ALA A 352 3.90 8.32 -30.91
CA ALA A 352 5.26 8.75 -31.20
C ALA A 352 5.68 9.92 -30.28
N LEU A 353 6.97 9.97 -29.96
CA LEU A 353 7.58 11.07 -29.23
C LEU A 353 7.82 12.26 -30.16
N SER A 354 7.84 13.48 -29.60
CA SER A 354 8.43 14.62 -30.31
C SER A 354 9.95 14.43 -30.42
N LYS A 355 10.60 15.09 -31.39
CA LYS A 355 12.05 14.99 -31.59
C LYS A 355 12.85 15.31 -30.33
N GLU A 356 12.44 16.35 -29.60
CA GLU A 356 13.06 16.75 -28.33
C GLU A 356 12.90 15.69 -27.23
N GLN A 357 11.72 15.06 -27.15
CA GLN A 357 11.48 14.00 -26.18
C GLN A 357 12.27 12.73 -26.52
N ASP A 358 12.46 12.44 -27.80
CA ASP A 358 13.29 11.34 -28.29
C ASP A 358 14.77 11.53 -27.93
N ASP A 359 15.32 12.73 -28.18
CA ASP A 359 16.71 13.03 -27.85
C ASP A 359 16.94 12.98 -26.33
N SER A 360 15.99 13.51 -25.55
CA SER A 360 16.00 13.41 -24.08
C SER A 360 15.98 11.97 -23.58
N ALA A 361 15.12 11.11 -24.15
CA ALA A 361 15.02 9.70 -23.78
C ALA A 361 16.33 8.95 -24.06
N LYS A 362 16.92 9.15 -25.25
CA LYS A 362 18.19 8.53 -25.65
C LYS A 362 19.34 8.96 -24.73
N ALA A 363 19.44 10.26 -24.43
CA ALA A 363 20.45 10.78 -23.50
C ALA A 363 20.31 10.19 -22.09
N ALA A 364 19.08 10.10 -21.57
CA ALA A 364 18.80 9.51 -20.26
C ALA A 364 19.16 8.01 -20.21
N MET A 365 18.82 7.24 -21.25
CA MET A 365 19.20 5.83 -21.36
C MET A 365 20.73 5.65 -21.41
N GLN A 366 21.42 6.48 -22.19
CA GLN A 366 22.87 6.45 -22.31
C GLN A 366 23.55 6.76 -20.97
N SER A 367 23.11 7.80 -20.27
CA SER A 367 23.60 8.17 -18.94
C SER A 367 23.43 7.03 -17.93
N ARG A 368 22.25 6.37 -17.90
CA ARG A 368 22.04 5.20 -17.03
C ARG A 368 22.90 4.01 -17.39
N ARG A 369 23.12 3.75 -18.68
CA ARG A 369 24.02 2.68 -19.12
C ARG A 369 25.45 2.94 -18.66
N GLN A 370 25.94 4.17 -18.81
CA GLN A 370 27.25 4.59 -18.32
C GLN A 370 27.33 4.46 -16.79
N HIS A 371 26.31 4.92 -16.07
CA HIS A 371 26.26 4.78 -14.61
C HIS A 371 26.27 3.31 -14.16
N ARG A 372 25.48 2.44 -14.80
CA ARG A 372 25.50 0.98 -14.52
C ARG A 372 26.86 0.35 -14.82
N ALA A 373 27.50 0.73 -15.92
CA ALA A 373 28.84 0.26 -16.25
C ALA A 373 29.87 0.74 -15.22
N ALA A 374 29.80 2.01 -14.83
CA ALA A 374 30.66 2.60 -13.80
C ALA A 374 30.46 1.96 -12.42
N MET A 375 29.24 1.51 -12.08
CA MET A 375 28.96 0.77 -10.84
C MET A 375 29.36 -0.71 -10.92
N ALA A 376 29.36 -1.31 -12.12
CA ALA A 376 29.77 -2.69 -12.31
C ALA A 376 31.30 -2.89 -12.16
N LEU A 377 32.11 -1.89 -12.54
CA LEU A 377 33.56 -1.90 -12.39
C LEU A 377 34.03 -2.11 -10.93
N PRO A 378 33.63 -1.29 -9.94
CA PRO A 378 34.02 -1.49 -8.55
C PRO A 378 33.33 -2.71 -7.92
N ALA A 379 32.16 -3.13 -8.40
CA ALA A 379 31.53 -4.37 -7.94
C ALA A 379 32.33 -5.60 -8.36
N LYS A 380 32.87 -5.60 -9.57
CA LYS A 380 33.75 -6.66 -10.08
C LYS A 380 35.11 -6.66 -9.37
N GLU A 381 35.73 -5.49 -9.18
CA GLU A 381 36.98 -5.37 -8.40
C GLU A 381 36.81 -5.86 -6.95
N ASN A 382 35.68 -5.57 -6.30
CA ASN A 382 35.38 -6.07 -4.97
C ASN A 382 35.17 -7.60 -4.93
N LEU A 383 34.61 -8.18 -5.99
CA LEU A 383 34.48 -9.64 -6.14
C LEU A 383 35.84 -10.30 -6.37
N ASP A 384 36.67 -9.71 -7.23
CA ASP A 384 38.01 -10.21 -7.57
C ASP A 384 38.97 -10.09 -6.37
N GLN A 385 38.89 -9.00 -5.58
CA GLN A 385 39.64 -8.87 -4.32
C GLN A 385 39.20 -9.87 -3.25
N ARG A 386 37.91 -10.22 -3.19
CA ARG A 386 37.41 -11.29 -2.31
C ARG A 386 37.86 -12.69 -2.78
N GLY A 387 38.03 -12.88 -4.09
CA GLY A 387 38.60 -14.11 -4.68
C GLY A 387 40.09 -14.28 -4.40
N CYS A 388 40.87 -13.20 -4.48
CA CYS A 388 42.32 -13.23 -4.19
C CYS A 388 42.68 -13.15 -2.69
N GLY A 389 41.72 -12.83 -1.82
CA GLY A 389 41.92 -12.65 -0.37
C GLY A 389 41.76 -13.88 0.50
N VAL A 390 41.49 -15.07 -0.06
CA VAL A 390 41.40 -16.34 0.71
C VAL A 390 42.78 -16.95 0.90
N GLN A 391 43.72 -16.17 1.41
CA GLN A 391 44.84 -16.70 2.18
C GLN A 391 45.38 -15.59 3.09
N LYS A 392 45.29 -15.84 4.40
CA LYS A 392 45.82 -15.04 5.51
C LYS A 392 45.04 -13.79 5.93
N ARG A 393 43.87 -13.96 6.53
CA ARG A 393 43.52 -13.22 7.76
C ARG A 393 42.75 -14.12 8.73
N LYS A 394 43.45 -14.68 9.72
CA LYS A 394 42.81 -15.20 10.95
C LYS A 394 42.15 -14.01 11.65
N MET A 395 40.83 -13.85 11.49
CA MET A 395 40.05 -13.00 12.39
C MET A 395 40.04 -13.66 13.76
N LYS A 396 40.76 -13.07 14.73
CA LYS A 396 40.53 -13.34 16.15
C LYS A 396 39.19 -12.71 16.52
N ILE A 397 38.19 -13.54 16.81
CA ILE A 397 36.88 -13.12 17.32
C ILE A 397 36.99 -13.03 18.86
N PRO A 398 36.72 -11.87 19.50
CA PRO A 398 36.99 -11.66 20.93
C PRO A 398 36.09 -12.41 21.95
N TRP A 399 35.13 -13.23 21.53
CA TRP A 399 34.10 -13.75 22.45
C TRP A 399 34.16 -15.26 22.75
N LEU A 400 35.24 -15.96 22.37
CA LEU A 400 35.51 -17.30 22.90
C LEU A 400 36.59 -17.25 23.99
N ARG A 401 36.17 -16.98 25.22
CA ARG A 401 36.80 -17.55 26.43
C ARG A 401 35.69 -18.04 27.35
N ARG A 402 35.35 -19.32 27.24
CA ARG A 402 34.93 -20.10 28.40
C ARG A 402 36.10 -21.02 28.71
N SER A 403 36.80 -20.75 29.80
CA SER A 403 37.73 -21.71 30.40
C SER A 403 36.89 -22.75 31.15
N PRO A 404 37.07 -24.05 30.92
CA PRO A 404 36.66 -25.08 31.88
C PRO A 404 37.64 -25.07 33.04
N GLY A 405 37.12 -25.02 34.26
CA GLY A 405 37.90 -25.16 35.50
C GLY A 405 38.34 -26.61 35.74
N ASP A 406 39.54 -26.71 36.28
CA ASP A 406 40.05 -27.60 37.33
C ASP A 406 39.60 -29.06 37.37
N ALA A 407 40.57 -29.94 37.07
CA ALA A 407 40.69 -31.28 37.63
C ALA A 407 42.18 -31.68 37.67
N GLU A 408 42.91 -31.16 38.66
CA GLU A 408 43.80 -31.84 39.65
C GLU A 408 44.72 -30.83 40.34
#